data_AF-E6UAQ8-F1
#
_entry.id   AF-E6UAQ8-F1
#
_cell.length_a   1.000
_cell.length_b   1.000
_cell.length_c   1.000
_cell.angle_alpha   90.00
_cell.angle_beta   90.00
_cell.angle_gamma   90.00
#
_symmetry.space_group_name_H-M   'P 1'
#
loop_
_entity.id
_entity.type
_entity.pdbx_description
1 polymer ?
#
loop_
_entity_poly.entity_id
_entity_poly.type
_entity_poly.pdbx_seq_one_letter_code
_entity_poly.pdbx_strand_id
1 'polypeptide(L)'
;MMTAKSIKSAAFESEKNGYSQAQVDRFLAEVAKEFADLEAENAESEEKIAKLVEKITEYKEDEDAIKGALLSAQKEAAKIINDAKNKANAIVDGAKSEQRKLAEQSAAECEKIVREHKERCAALIKENTEITEQKINALRNAYDDEKAAYDELRAEVTYFKANLTSLYQQQIKLVMELPTLSDAELEAYENGEDEYYDEDGYEYEDEKDVVEEFVNDDTPEQPYQPEATASTAELDKVLNTGSFDPVIHKPNPDDLQFGKKNG
;
A
#
# COMPACT_ATOMS: atom_id res chain seq x y z
N MET A 1 3.56 -105.20 22.89
CA MET A 1 4.41 -105.13 21.67
C MET A 1 5.63 -105.99 21.90
N MET A 2 6.05 -106.75 20.89
CA MET A 2 7.40 -107.32 20.88
C MET A 2 8.41 -106.17 20.73
N THR A 3 9.41 -106.14 21.59
CA THR A 3 10.58 -105.27 21.48
C THR A 3 11.76 -106.06 20.94
N ALA A 4 12.75 -105.38 20.36
CA ALA A 4 14.01 -106.02 19.94
C ALA A 4 14.63 -106.88 21.06
N LYS A 5 14.53 -106.43 22.31
CA LYS A 5 14.97 -107.17 23.50
C LYS A 5 14.17 -108.45 23.73
N SER A 6 12.85 -108.41 23.58
CA SER A 6 11.98 -109.57 23.71
C SER A 6 12.16 -110.62 22.60
N ILE A 7 12.54 -110.18 21.39
CA ILE A 7 12.86 -111.06 20.25
C ILE A 7 14.19 -111.79 20.51
N LYS A 8 15.19 -111.08 21.03
CA LYS A 8 16.51 -111.64 21.36
C LYS A 8 16.48 -112.63 22.54
N SER A 9 15.52 -112.47 23.46
CA SER A 9 15.36 -113.35 24.62
C SER A 9 14.25 -114.42 24.46
N ALA A 10 13.74 -114.63 23.24
CA ALA A 10 12.69 -115.61 22.99
C ALA A 10 13.22 -117.03 23.18
N ALA A 11 12.50 -117.85 23.95
CA ALA A 11 12.84 -119.25 24.19
C ALA A 11 11.79 -120.17 23.54
N PHE A 12 12.26 -121.25 22.93
CA PHE A 12 11.42 -122.22 22.21
C PHE A 12 11.62 -123.63 22.77
N GLU A 13 10.56 -124.45 22.74
CA GLU A 13 10.64 -125.87 23.13
C GLU A 13 11.41 -126.69 22.08
N SER A 14 12.07 -127.77 22.52
CA SER A 14 12.88 -128.64 21.65
C SER A 14 12.13 -129.92 21.30
N GLU A 15 11.90 -130.16 20.01
CA GLU A 15 11.25 -131.35 19.48
C GLU A 15 12.20 -132.23 18.65
N LYS A 16 11.95 -133.55 18.61
CA LYS A 16 12.76 -134.52 17.85
C LYS A 16 12.58 -134.28 16.35
N ASN A 17 13.60 -133.70 15.69
CA ASN A 17 13.64 -133.17 14.31
C ASN A 17 13.33 -131.66 14.13
N GLY A 18 13.45 -130.84 15.17
CA GLY A 18 13.27 -129.38 15.07
C GLY A 18 14.41 -128.63 14.38
N TYR A 19 14.24 -127.31 14.25
CA TYR A 19 15.27 -126.41 13.71
C TYR A 19 16.53 -126.38 14.59
N SER A 20 17.68 -126.10 13.96
CA SER A 20 18.95 -125.94 14.69
C SER A 20 18.91 -124.70 15.56
N GLN A 21 19.05 -124.88 16.89
CA GLN A 21 19.07 -123.79 17.87
C GLN A 21 20.08 -122.70 17.49
N ALA A 22 21.30 -123.06 17.06
CA ALA A 22 22.32 -122.11 16.67
C ALA A 22 21.96 -121.27 15.42
N GLN A 23 21.18 -121.81 14.49
CA GLN A 23 20.71 -121.07 13.31
C GLN A 23 19.55 -120.15 13.67
N VAL A 24 18.62 -120.63 14.51
CA VAL A 24 17.51 -119.84 15.03
C VAL A 24 18.03 -118.66 15.87
N ASP A 25 18.99 -118.88 16.76
CA ASP A 25 19.60 -117.83 17.59
C ASP A 25 20.29 -116.75 16.73
N ARG A 26 20.98 -117.15 15.67
CA ARG A 26 21.61 -116.21 14.73
C ARG A 26 20.56 -115.37 13.99
N PHE A 27 19.48 -116.00 13.51
CA PHE A 27 18.38 -115.30 12.84
C PHE A 27 17.65 -114.35 13.80
N LEU A 28 17.34 -114.79 15.03
CA LEU A 28 16.72 -113.94 16.04
C LEU A 28 17.61 -112.75 16.44
N ALA A 29 18.93 -112.93 16.44
CA ALA A 29 19.87 -111.84 16.68
C ALA A 29 19.87 -110.79 15.55
N GLU A 30 19.76 -111.23 14.30
CA GLU A 30 19.66 -110.35 13.12
C GLU A 30 18.31 -109.62 13.06
N VAL A 31 17.20 -110.34 13.25
CA VAL A 31 15.86 -109.75 13.35
C VAL A 31 15.77 -108.78 14.52
N ALA A 32 16.31 -109.12 15.69
CA ALA A 32 16.33 -108.20 16.83
C ALA A 32 17.15 -106.93 16.55
N LYS A 33 18.23 -107.03 15.77
CA LYS A 33 19.03 -105.86 15.37
C LYS A 33 18.24 -104.98 14.40
N GLU A 34 17.70 -105.54 13.32
CA GLU A 34 16.91 -104.77 12.35
C GLU A 34 15.67 -104.14 13.00
N PHE A 35 15.02 -104.84 13.94
CA PHE A 35 13.89 -104.30 14.68
C PHE A 35 14.29 -103.14 15.60
N ALA A 36 15.47 -103.20 16.22
CA ALA A 36 16.00 -102.10 17.02
C ALA A 36 16.35 -100.88 16.15
N ASP A 37 16.95 -101.11 14.97
CA ASP A 37 17.27 -100.05 14.02
C ASP A 37 15.97 -99.39 13.51
N LEU A 38 14.94 -100.17 13.22
CA LEU A 38 13.61 -99.68 12.81
C LEU A 38 12.89 -98.91 13.93
N GLU A 39 12.94 -99.39 15.18
CA GLU A 39 12.40 -98.66 16.33
C GLU A 39 13.11 -97.30 16.51
N ALA A 40 14.43 -97.25 16.32
CA ALA A 40 15.19 -96.01 16.39
C ALA A 40 14.84 -95.04 15.25
N GLU A 41 14.71 -95.52 14.00
CA GLU A 41 14.33 -94.71 12.85
C GLU A 41 12.88 -94.18 12.96
N ASN A 42 11.96 -94.99 13.49
CA ASN A 42 10.60 -94.55 13.78
C ASN A 42 10.58 -93.46 14.86
N ALA A 43 11.33 -93.63 15.95
CA ALA A 43 11.43 -92.61 16.99
C ALA A 43 12.01 -91.29 16.47
N GLU A 44 13.06 -91.35 15.63
CA GLU A 44 13.63 -90.16 14.99
C GLU A 44 12.63 -89.49 14.03
N SER A 45 11.87 -90.29 13.28
CA SER A 45 10.84 -89.79 12.37
C SER A 45 9.68 -89.14 13.11
N GLU A 46 9.21 -89.74 14.21
CA GLU A 46 8.19 -89.16 15.08
C GLU A 46 8.65 -87.84 15.69
N GLU A 47 9.91 -87.73 16.14
CA GLU A 47 10.47 -86.48 16.65
C GLU A 47 10.53 -85.40 15.56
N LYS A 48 10.93 -85.75 14.33
CA LYS A 48 10.92 -84.82 13.19
C LYS A 48 9.51 -84.36 12.85
N ILE A 49 8.53 -85.28 12.86
CA ILE A 49 7.12 -84.94 12.62
C ILE A 49 6.63 -83.97 13.69
N ALA A 50 6.91 -84.23 14.97
CA ALA A 50 6.53 -83.33 16.07
C ALA A 50 7.10 -81.91 15.87
N LYS A 51 8.40 -81.80 15.55
CA LYS A 51 9.05 -80.50 15.26
C LYS A 51 8.47 -79.79 14.04
N LEU A 52 8.11 -80.54 12.99
CA LEU A 52 7.48 -79.97 11.80
C LEU A 52 6.06 -79.46 12.10
N VAL A 53 5.30 -80.20 12.89
CA VAL A 53 3.96 -79.78 13.32
C VAL A 53 4.03 -78.48 14.15
N GLU A 54 4.98 -78.40 15.09
CA GLU A 54 5.22 -77.19 15.90
C GLU A 54 5.54 -75.97 15.03
N LYS A 55 6.43 -76.12 14.04
CA LYS A 55 6.74 -75.03 13.09
C LYS A 55 5.55 -74.65 12.21
N ILE A 56 4.74 -75.62 11.79
CA ILE A 56 3.54 -75.32 11.01
C ILE A 56 2.54 -74.52 11.84
N THR A 57 2.38 -74.83 13.13
CA THR A 57 1.52 -74.05 14.02
C THR A 57 2.07 -72.63 14.21
N GLU A 58 3.37 -72.49 14.45
CA GLU A 58 4.03 -71.17 14.56
C GLU A 58 3.84 -70.34 13.28
N TYR A 59 4.10 -70.90 12.10
CA TYR A 59 3.91 -70.18 10.84
C TYR A 59 2.46 -69.78 10.57
N LYS A 60 1.49 -70.56 11.03
CA LYS A 60 0.07 -70.18 10.91
C LYS A 60 -0.27 -69.01 11.84
N GLU A 61 0.22 -69.02 13.07
CA GLU A 61 0.04 -67.91 14.01
C GLU A 61 0.70 -66.63 13.49
N ASP A 62 1.90 -66.73 12.94
CA ASP A 62 2.60 -65.61 12.30
C ASP A 62 1.84 -65.08 11.07
N GLU A 63 1.33 -65.97 10.21
CA GLU A 63 0.54 -65.59 9.04
C GLU A 63 -0.70 -64.78 9.45
N ASP A 64 -1.41 -65.23 10.49
CA ASP A 64 -2.58 -64.54 11.00
C ASP A 64 -2.22 -63.19 11.67
N ALA A 65 -1.10 -63.13 12.40
CA ALA A 65 -0.59 -61.88 12.95
C ALA A 65 -0.23 -60.88 11.85
N ILE A 66 0.43 -61.32 10.78
CA ILE A 66 0.80 -60.49 9.63
C ILE A 66 -0.46 -60.00 8.89
N LYS A 67 -1.45 -60.86 8.66
CA LYS A 67 -2.73 -60.46 8.08
C LYS A 67 -3.43 -59.40 8.94
N GLY A 68 -3.44 -59.59 10.26
CA GLY A 68 -3.98 -58.63 11.22
C GLY A 68 -3.26 -57.28 11.17
N ALA A 69 -1.94 -57.29 11.11
CA ALA A 69 -1.11 -56.09 10.98
C ALA A 69 -1.39 -55.36 9.65
N LEU A 70 -1.49 -56.08 8.53
CA LEU A 70 -1.80 -55.50 7.21
C LEU A 70 -3.17 -54.84 7.17
N LEU A 71 -4.20 -55.49 7.70
CA LEU A 71 -5.55 -54.92 7.78
C LEU A 71 -5.58 -53.66 8.67
N SER A 72 -4.84 -53.68 9.78
CA SER A 72 -4.74 -52.53 10.67
C SER A 72 -4.01 -51.37 10.01
N ALA A 73 -2.89 -51.65 9.33
CA ALA A 73 -2.15 -50.66 8.55
C ALA A 73 -3.01 -50.06 7.43
N GLN A 74 -3.78 -50.88 6.71
CA GLN A 74 -4.69 -50.41 5.67
C GLN A 74 -5.77 -49.47 6.24
N LYS A 75 -6.37 -49.83 7.38
CA LYS A 75 -7.36 -48.99 8.07
C LYS A 75 -6.76 -47.65 8.51
N GLU A 76 -5.57 -47.68 9.11
CA GLU A 76 -4.90 -46.45 9.55
C GLU A 76 -4.48 -45.58 8.36
N ALA A 77 -4.00 -46.17 7.27
CA ALA A 77 -3.69 -45.44 6.04
C ALA A 77 -4.94 -44.75 5.46
N ALA A 78 -6.07 -45.45 5.40
CA ALA A 78 -7.33 -44.87 4.94
C ALA A 78 -7.81 -43.73 5.85
N LYS A 79 -7.65 -43.88 7.17
CA LYS A 79 -7.96 -42.85 8.16
C LYS A 79 -7.07 -41.61 7.96
N ILE A 80 -5.75 -41.79 7.83
CA ILE A 80 -4.79 -40.69 7.57
C ILE A 80 -5.17 -39.93 6.30
N ILE A 81 -5.51 -40.64 5.21
CA ILE A 81 -5.92 -40.01 3.95
C ILE A 81 -7.21 -39.20 4.13
N ASN A 82 -8.20 -39.74 4.83
CA ASN A 82 -9.45 -39.02 5.09
C ASN A 82 -9.23 -37.80 6.00
N ASP A 83 -8.45 -37.93 7.06
CA ASP A 83 -8.12 -36.82 7.95
C ASP A 83 -7.35 -35.71 7.22
N ALA A 84 -6.40 -36.09 6.36
CA ALA A 84 -5.67 -35.14 5.53
C ALA A 84 -6.61 -34.41 4.55
N LYS A 85 -7.53 -35.12 3.89
CA LYS A 85 -8.54 -34.52 3.00
C LYS A 85 -9.46 -33.58 3.76
N ASN A 86 -9.94 -33.97 4.93
CA ASN A 86 -10.82 -33.14 5.77
C ASN A 86 -10.11 -31.87 6.23
N LYS A 87 -8.85 -31.98 6.67
CA LYS A 87 -8.02 -30.82 7.04
C LYS A 87 -7.77 -29.91 5.84
N ALA A 88 -7.44 -30.47 4.67
CA ALA A 88 -7.23 -29.69 3.46
C ALA A 88 -8.50 -28.92 3.07
N ASN A 89 -9.66 -29.59 3.08
CA ASN A 89 -10.94 -28.94 2.79
C ASN A 89 -11.25 -27.84 3.82
N ALA A 90 -11.06 -28.10 5.11
CA ALA A 90 -11.28 -27.09 6.15
C ALA A 90 -10.38 -25.85 5.98
N ILE A 91 -9.11 -26.04 5.59
CA ILE A 91 -8.19 -24.94 5.29
C ILE A 91 -8.68 -24.15 4.08
N VAL A 92 -9.05 -24.83 2.99
CA VAL A 92 -9.54 -24.18 1.76
C VAL A 92 -10.83 -23.41 2.01
N ASP A 93 -11.76 -23.98 2.76
CA ASP A 93 -13.03 -23.34 3.09
C ASP A 93 -12.84 -22.17 4.05
N GLY A 94 -11.94 -22.31 5.03
CA GLY A 94 -11.52 -21.22 5.91
C GLY A 94 -10.92 -20.06 5.13
N ALA A 95 -9.94 -20.33 4.27
CA ALA A 95 -9.30 -19.33 3.42
C ALA A 95 -10.29 -18.62 2.49
N LYS A 96 -11.22 -19.36 1.87
CA LYS A 96 -12.28 -18.76 1.03
C LYS A 96 -13.24 -17.89 1.83
N SER A 97 -13.59 -18.30 3.05
CA SER A 97 -14.45 -17.53 3.94
C SER A 97 -13.77 -16.23 4.38
N GLU A 98 -12.51 -16.30 4.79
CA GLU A 98 -11.71 -15.12 5.14
C GLU A 98 -11.50 -14.19 3.95
N GLN A 99 -11.20 -14.73 2.77
CA GLN A 99 -11.09 -13.95 1.54
C GLN A 99 -12.39 -13.19 1.24
N ARG A 100 -13.55 -13.84 1.35
CA ARG A 100 -14.86 -13.19 1.13
C ARG A 100 -15.10 -12.09 2.15
N LYS A 101 -14.85 -12.36 3.43
CA LYS A 101 -14.98 -11.34 4.50
C LYS A 101 -14.07 -10.15 4.25
N LEU A 102 -12.81 -10.39 3.90
CA LEU A 102 -11.86 -9.32 3.61
C LEU A 102 -12.27 -8.50 2.38
N ALA A 103 -12.75 -9.16 1.32
CA ALA A 103 -13.24 -8.48 0.13
C ALA A 103 -14.50 -7.64 0.42
N GLU A 104 -15.45 -8.17 1.20
CA GLU A 104 -16.64 -7.44 1.63
C GLU A 104 -16.29 -6.24 2.52
N GLN A 105 -15.37 -6.41 3.48
CA GLN A 105 -14.88 -5.32 4.33
C GLN A 105 -14.18 -4.24 3.51
N SER A 106 -13.28 -4.62 2.60
CA SER A 106 -12.58 -3.69 1.73
C SER A 106 -13.55 -2.94 0.81
N ALA A 107 -14.53 -3.62 0.22
CA ALA A 107 -15.56 -2.98 -0.60
C ALA A 107 -16.38 -1.96 0.21
N ALA A 108 -16.82 -2.34 1.41
CA ALA A 108 -17.57 -1.45 2.30
C ALA A 108 -16.76 -0.22 2.74
N GLU A 109 -15.46 -0.40 3.03
CA GLU A 109 -14.56 0.71 3.35
C GLU A 109 -14.35 1.63 2.14
N CYS A 110 -14.10 1.08 0.95
CA CYS A 110 -13.99 1.87 -0.27
C CYS A 110 -15.26 2.68 -0.55
N GLU A 111 -16.44 2.06 -0.42
CA GLU A 111 -17.72 2.76 -0.58
C GLU A 111 -17.89 3.87 0.45
N LYS A 112 -17.52 3.62 1.72
CA LYS A 112 -17.56 4.63 2.78
C LYS A 112 -16.65 5.81 2.46
N ILE A 113 -15.39 5.56 2.07
CA ILE A 113 -14.43 6.60 1.69
C ILE A 113 -14.97 7.41 0.51
N VAL A 114 -15.46 6.74 -0.54
CA VAL A 114 -16.00 7.43 -1.72
C VAL A 114 -17.20 8.31 -1.34
N ARG A 115 -18.10 7.82 -0.48
CA ARG A 115 -19.25 8.60 0.00
C ARG A 115 -18.80 9.83 0.79
N GLU A 116 -17.90 9.66 1.76
CA GLU A 116 -17.38 10.76 2.58
C GLU A 116 -16.65 11.81 1.74
N HIS A 117 -15.85 11.38 0.77
CA HIS A 117 -15.19 12.30 -0.17
C HIS A 117 -16.19 13.06 -1.04
N LYS A 118 -17.22 12.38 -1.57
CA LYS A 118 -18.28 13.05 -2.35
C LYS A 118 -19.03 14.10 -1.51
N GLU A 119 -19.40 13.75 -0.29
CA GLU A 119 -20.07 14.66 0.64
C GLU A 119 -19.18 15.88 0.97
N ARG A 120 -17.89 15.66 1.24
CA ARG A 120 -16.94 16.74 1.52
C ARG A 120 -16.71 17.64 0.30
N CYS A 121 -16.56 17.08 -0.89
CA CYS A 121 -16.43 17.87 -2.11
C CYS A 121 -17.68 18.69 -2.37
N ALA A 122 -18.87 18.11 -2.21
CA ALA A 122 -20.13 18.84 -2.36
C ALA A 122 -20.25 20.00 -1.37
N ALA A 123 -19.87 19.78 -0.11
CA ALA A 123 -19.85 20.83 0.92
C ALA A 123 -18.89 21.97 0.57
N LEU A 124 -17.66 21.64 0.15
CA LEU A 124 -16.65 22.63 -0.25
C LEU A 124 -17.07 23.45 -1.48
N ILE A 125 -17.71 22.82 -2.47
CA ILE A 125 -18.23 23.51 -3.64
C ILE A 125 -19.33 24.49 -3.23
N LYS A 126 -20.24 24.05 -2.37
CA LYS A 126 -21.33 24.89 -1.86
C LYS A 126 -20.78 26.10 -1.10
N GLU A 127 -19.87 25.88 -0.16
CA GLU A 127 -19.22 26.93 0.62
C GLU A 127 -18.47 27.94 -0.27
N ASN A 128 -17.65 27.46 -1.21
CA ASN A 128 -16.93 28.35 -2.14
C ASN A 128 -17.89 29.14 -3.03
N THR A 129 -19.00 28.54 -3.45
CA THR A 129 -20.02 29.23 -4.25
C THR A 129 -20.68 30.33 -3.44
N GLU A 130 -21.10 30.04 -2.20
CA GLU A 130 -21.69 31.03 -1.29
C GLU A 130 -20.73 32.20 -1.00
N ILE A 131 -19.45 31.92 -0.72
CA ILE A 131 -18.43 32.95 -0.50
C ILE A 131 -18.23 33.79 -1.77
N THR A 132 -18.20 33.15 -2.94
CA THR A 132 -18.01 33.84 -4.22
C THR A 132 -19.19 34.75 -4.53
N GLU A 133 -20.41 34.27 -4.33
CA GLU A 133 -21.63 35.07 -4.48
C GLU A 133 -21.64 36.27 -3.53
N GLN A 134 -21.26 36.07 -2.27
CA GLN A 134 -21.13 37.17 -1.30
C GLN A 134 -20.10 38.21 -1.75
N LYS A 135 -18.93 37.78 -2.22
CA LYS A 135 -17.89 38.67 -2.75
C LYS A 135 -18.35 39.45 -3.99
N ILE A 136 -19.04 38.78 -4.92
CA ILE A 136 -19.60 39.42 -6.12
C ILE A 136 -20.62 40.49 -5.72
N ASN A 137 -21.51 40.18 -4.78
CA ASN A 137 -22.52 41.12 -4.33
C ASN A 137 -21.89 42.31 -3.59
N ALA A 138 -20.89 42.08 -2.74
CA ALA A 138 -20.16 43.15 -2.07
C ALA A 138 -19.43 44.07 -3.06
N LEU A 139 -18.76 43.49 -4.07
CA LEU A 139 -18.10 44.25 -5.13
C LEU A 139 -19.08 45.07 -5.97
N ARG A 140 -20.25 44.51 -6.29
CA ARG A 140 -21.30 45.23 -7.03
C ARG A 140 -21.81 46.44 -6.24
N ASN A 141 -22.12 46.25 -4.96
CA ASN A 141 -22.60 47.35 -4.11
C ASN A 141 -21.54 48.45 -4.00
N ALA A 142 -20.28 48.08 -3.75
CA ALA A 142 -19.18 49.05 -3.68
C ALA A 142 -18.97 49.81 -5.01
N TYR A 143 -19.08 49.11 -6.14
CA TYR A 143 -19.01 49.74 -7.47
C TYR A 143 -20.16 50.72 -7.70
N ASP A 144 -21.39 50.35 -7.31
CA ASP A 144 -22.55 51.23 -7.46
C ASP A 144 -22.42 52.47 -6.57
N ASP A 145 -21.93 52.32 -5.34
CA ASP A 145 -21.65 53.44 -4.42
C ASP A 145 -20.57 54.39 -4.97
N GLU A 146 -19.44 53.85 -5.44
CA GLU A 146 -18.34 54.63 -6.02
C GLU A 146 -18.77 55.33 -7.32
N LYS A 147 -19.56 54.65 -8.15
CA LYS A 147 -20.13 55.23 -9.36
C LYS A 147 -21.08 56.38 -9.05
N ALA A 148 -21.93 56.25 -8.02
CA ALA A 148 -22.81 57.34 -7.60
C ALA A 148 -22.01 58.56 -7.12
N ALA A 149 -20.96 58.35 -6.31
CA ALA A 149 -20.07 59.43 -5.87
C ALA A 149 -19.32 60.08 -7.05
N TYR A 150 -18.88 59.29 -8.03
CA TYR A 150 -18.26 59.81 -9.26
C TYR A 150 -19.24 60.67 -10.07
N ASP A 151 -20.48 60.21 -10.24
CA ASP A 151 -21.50 60.96 -10.99
C ASP A 151 -21.85 62.28 -10.28
N GLU A 152 -21.89 62.30 -8.95
CA GLU A 152 -22.05 63.51 -8.13
C GLU A 152 -20.88 64.48 -8.30
N LEU A 153 -19.65 64.03 -8.10
CA LEU A 153 -18.44 64.84 -8.29
C LEU A 153 -18.36 65.41 -9.72
N ARG A 154 -18.71 64.60 -10.72
CA ARG A 154 -18.76 65.03 -12.12
C ARG A 154 -19.78 66.15 -12.32
N ALA A 155 -20.94 66.07 -11.68
CA ALA A 155 -21.94 67.14 -11.72
C ALA A 155 -21.42 68.41 -11.04
N GLU A 156 -20.78 68.30 -9.89
CA GLU A 156 -20.16 69.44 -9.18
C GLU A 156 -19.07 70.11 -10.02
N VAL A 157 -18.16 69.34 -10.62
CA VAL A 157 -17.10 69.85 -11.51
C VAL A 157 -17.71 70.55 -12.72
N THR A 158 -18.78 69.99 -13.29
CA THR A 158 -19.50 70.61 -14.42
C THR A 158 -20.11 71.95 -14.02
N TYR A 159 -20.74 72.01 -12.84
CA TYR A 159 -21.31 73.24 -12.31
C TYR A 159 -20.25 74.29 -12.00
N PHE A 160 -19.15 73.89 -11.36
CA PHE A 160 -18.00 74.76 -11.08
C PHE A 160 -17.43 75.34 -12.38
N LYS A 161 -17.21 74.49 -13.40
CA LYS A 161 -16.73 74.93 -14.72
C LYS A 161 -17.68 75.94 -15.36
N ALA A 162 -18.99 75.71 -15.31
CA ALA A 162 -19.99 76.63 -15.86
C ALA A 162 -19.98 77.97 -15.11
N ASN A 163 -19.96 77.93 -13.78
CA ASN A 163 -19.92 79.13 -12.92
C ASN A 163 -18.63 79.94 -13.17
N LEU A 164 -17.48 79.29 -13.20
CA LEU A 164 -16.18 79.92 -13.46
C LEU A 164 -16.15 80.55 -14.86
N THR A 165 -16.68 79.85 -15.88
CA THR A 165 -16.79 80.40 -17.24
C THR A 165 -17.68 81.64 -17.26
N SER A 166 -18.82 81.63 -16.56
CA SER A 166 -19.70 82.79 -16.44
C SER A 166 -19.00 83.97 -15.76
N LEU A 167 -18.24 83.73 -14.69
CA LEU A 167 -17.49 84.77 -13.98
C LEU A 167 -16.43 85.39 -14.89
N TYR A 168 -15.67 84.57 -15.62
CA TYR A 168 -14.68 85.06 -16.58
C TYR A 168 -15.32 85.82 -17.75
N GLN A 169 -16.46 85.36 -18.28
CA GLN A 169 -17.20 86.10 -19.30
C GLN A 169 -17.65 87.47 -18.78
N GLN A 170 -18.08 87.56 -17.52
CA GLN A 170 -18.42 88.84 -16.90
C GLN A 170 -17.20 89.75 -16.76
N GLN A 171 -16.05 89.21 -16.33
CA GLN A 171 -14.79 89.96 -16.25
C GLN A 171 -14.35 90.46 -17.64
N ILE A 172 -14.44 89.63 -18.68
CA ILE A 172 -14.13 90.02 -20.07
C ILE A 172 -15.04 91.17 -20.51
N LYS A 173 -16.34 91.08 -20.21
CA LYS A 173 -17.29 92.15 -20.54
C LYS A 173 -16.94 93.46 -19.82
N LEU A 174 -16.62 93.40 -18.53
CA LEU A 174 -16.17 94.57 -17.76
C LEU A 174 -14.88 95.17 -18.34
N VAL A 175 -13.93 94.34 -18.77
CA VAL A 175 -12.68 94.80 -19.42
C VAL A 175 -12.99 95.47 -20.76
N MET A 176 -13.91 94.93 -21.56
CA MET A 176 -14.35 95.57 -22.81
C MET A 176 -15.08 96.91 -22.59
N GLU A 177 -15.66 97.12 -21.41
CA GLU A 177 -16.33 98.37 -21.02
C GLU A 177 -15.37 99.41 -20.41
N LEU A 178 -14.08 99.07 -20.20
CA LEU A 178 -13.10 100.04 -19.74
C LEU A 178 -12.87 101.13 -20.81
N PRO A 179 -12.81 102.41 -20.43
CA PRO A 179 -12.48 103.49 -21.35
C PRO A 179 -11.11 103.23 -21.98
N THR A 180 -11.09 103.01 -23.29
CA THR A 180 -9.86 102.97 -24.07
C THR A 180 -9.55 104.37 -24.59
N LEU A 181 -8.26 104.72 -24.65
CA LEU A 181 -7.83 105.91 -25.39
C LEU A 181 -8.32 105.80 -26.84
N SER A 182 -8.78 106.90 -27.42
CA SER A 182 -9.02 106.96 -28.87
C SER A 182 -7.69 106.88 -29.61
N ASP A 183 -7.70 106.47 -30.88
CA ASP A 183 -6.48 106.34 -31.70
C ASP A 183 -5.65 107.65 -31.72
N ALA A 184 -6.32 108.81 -31.66
CA ALA A 184 -5.68 110.13 -31.59
C ALA A 184 -5.06 110.44 -30.20
N GLU A 185 -5.61 109.90 -29.12
CA GLU A 185 -5.07 110.05 -27.77
C GLU A 185 -3.91 109.07 -27.51
N LEU A 186 -3.93 107.89 -28.15
CA LEU A 186 -2.82 106.93 -28.17
C LEU A 186 -1.62 107.47 -28.94
N GLU A 187 -1.83 108.05 -30.14
CA GLU A 187 -0.76 108.70 -30.90
C GLU A 187 -0.14 109.90 -30.16
N ALA A 188 -0.92 110.63 -29.35
CA ALA A 188 -0.41 111.74 -28.54
C ALA A 188 0.40 111.26 -27.31
N TYR A 189 0.04 110.11 -26.74
CA TYR A 189 0.78 109.46 -25.65
C TYR A 189 2.10 108.86 -26.14
N GLU A 190 2.14 108.30 -27.36
CA GLU A 190 3.35 107.76 -27.97
C GLU A 190 4.32 108.83 -28.50
N ASN A 191 3.85 110.05 -28.81
CA ASN A 191 4.66 111.12 -29.42
C ASN A 191 4.96 112.33 -28.49
N GLY A 192 4.70 112.23 -27.17
CA GLY A 192 5.07 113.25 -26.19
C GLY A 192 6.38 112.91 -25.46
N GLU A 193 7.49 113.51 -25.91
CA GLU A 193 8.87 113.23 -25.48
C GLU A 193 9.14 113.28 -23.95
N ASP A 194 9.76 112.19 -23.50
CA ASP A 194 10.87 112.02 -22.55
C ASP A 194 11.49 113.25 -21.84
N GLU A 195 11.62 113.17 -20.52
CA GLU A 195 12.74 113.77 -19.79
C GLU A 195 13.47 112.71 -18.94
N TYR A 196 14.75 112.52 -19.28
CA TYR A 196 15.76 111.76 -18.55
C TYR A 196 16.08 112.40 -17.19
N TYR A 197 16.19 111.58 -16.14
CA TYR A 197 17.13 111.80 -15.03
C TYR A 197 17.82 110.48 -14.69
N ASP A 198 19.16 110.54 -14.74
CA ASP A 198 20.12 109.50 -14.36
C ASP A 198 20.22 109.31 -12.84
N GLU A 199 20.50 108.06 -12.47
CA GLU A 199 21.30 107.59 -11.33
C GLU A 199 20.70 107.60 -9.91
N ASP A 200 20.38 106.39 -9.40
CA ASP A 200 21.11 105.84 -8.26
C ASP A 200 20.89 104.32 -8.16
N GLY A 201 21.99 103.60 -8.02
CA GLY A 201 22.02 102.14 -7.90
C GLY A 201 21.38 101.65 -6.62
N TYR A 202 20.47 100.70 -6.76
CA TYR A 202 20.22 99.65 -5.77
C TYR A 202 20.19 98.30 -6.49
N GLU A 203 21.31 97.60 -6.34
CA GLU A 203 21.46 96.17 -6.47
C GLU A 203 20.42 95.52 -5.53
N TYR A 204 19.33 95.00 -6.09
CA TYR A 204 18.43 94.11 -5.39
C TYR A 204 18.72 92.69 -5.85
N GLU A 205 19.20 91.95 -4.87
CA GLU A 205 19.69 90.58 -4.88
C GLU A 205 18.72 89.62 -5.55
N ASP A 206 19.31 88.61 -6.22
CA ASP A 206 18.68 87.33 -6.55
C ASP A 206 17.87 86.82 -5.35
N GLU A 207 16.56 87.06 -5.34
CA GLU A 207 15.62 86.29 -4.53
C GLU A 207 15.45 84.93 -5.22
N LYS A 208 16.45 84.09 -4.96
CA LYS A 208 16.45 82.63 -4.93
C LYS A 208 15.24 81.99 -5.62
N ASP A 209 15.53 81.42 -6.77
CA ASP A 209 15.08 80.08 -7.13
C ASP A 209 14.91 79.22 -5.86
N VAL A 210 13.68 79.13 -5.34
CA VAL A 210 13.24 77.91 -4.68
C VAL A 210 12.90 76.98 -5.82
N VAL A 211 13.94 76.40 -6.40
CA VAL A 211 13.82 75.05 -6.94
C VAL A 211 13.35 74.24 -5.72
N GLU A 212 12.05 73.93 -5.65
CA GLU A 212 11.67 72.68 -4.99
C GLU A 212 12.45 71.62 -5.74
N GLU A 213 13.58 71.24 -5.13
CA GLU A 213 14.28 70.01 -5.41
C GLU A 213 13.20 68.94 -5.29
N PHE A 214 12.59 68.60 -6.43
CA PHE A 214 12.07 67.27 -6.63
C PHE A 214 13.23 66.38 -6.22
N VAL A 215 13.12 65.83 -5.02
CA VAL A 215 13.80 64.60 -4.68
C VAL A 215 13.26 63.62 -5.71
N ASN A 216 13.93 63.56 -6.85
CA ASN A 216 14.05 62.32 -7.56
C ASN A 216 14.69 61.42 -6.52
N ASP A 217 13.84 60.65 -5.85
CA ASP A 217 14.25 59.38 -5.29
C ASP A 217 14.66 58.49 -6.48
N ASP A 218 15.76 58.86 -7.14
CA ASP A 218 16.69 57.93 -7.75
C ASP A 218 17.37 57.20 -6.58
N THR A 219 16.56 56.48 -5.78
CA THR A 219 16.99 55.16 -5.39
C THR A 219 17.42 54.51 -6.70
N PRO A 220 18.68 54.05 -6.86
CA PRO A 220 19.01 53.24 -8.00
C PRO A 220 17.93 52.17 -8.05
N GLU A 221 17.18 52.07 -9.15
CA GLU A 221 16.56 50.80 -9.49
C GLU A 221 17.72 49.81 -9.37
N GLN A 222 17.79 49.10 -8.24
CA GLN A 222 18.46 47.83 -8.18
C GLN A 222 17.92 47.15 -9.42
N PRO A 223 18.75 46.83 -10.42
CA PRO A 223 18.26 46.11 -11.57
C PRO A 223 17.45 44.98 -10.96
N TYR A 224 16.16 44.90 -11.32
CA TYR A 224 15.33 43.77 -10.96
C TYR A 224 16.19 42.56 -11.31
N GLN A 225 16.80 41.97 -10.29
CA GLN A 225 17.24 40.61 -10.40
C GLN A 225 15.89 39.93 -10.45
N PRO A 226 15.49 39.30 -11.57
CA PRO A 226 14.54 38.24 -11.43
C PRO A 226 15.08 37.42 -10.27
N GLU A 227 14.33 37.33 -9.16
CA GLU A 227 14.52 36.23 -8.23
C GLU A 227 14.72 35.05 -9.14
N ALA A 228 15.94 34.50 -9.13
CA ALA A 228 16.39 33.54 -10.10
C ALA A 228 15.22 32.60 -10.27
N THR A 229 14.57 32.67 -11.44
CA THR A 229 13.45 31.79 -11.73
C THR A 229 14.02 30.44 -11.44
N ALA A 230 13.56 29.87 -10.32
CA ALA A 230 14.02 28.61 -9.81
C ALA A 230 14.11 27.75 -11.06
N SER A 231 15.33 27.29 -11.37
CA SER A 231 15.60 26.48 -12.56
C SER A 231 14.41 25.55 -12.74
N THR A 232 13.95 25.31 -13.97
CA THR A 232 12.84 24.38 -14.19
C THR A 232 13.02 23.04 -13.43
N ALA A 233 14.25 22.70 -13.02
CA ALA A 233 14.59 21.62 -12.09
C ALA A 233 14.17 21.79 -10.60
N GLU A 234 14.06 23.01 -10.06
CA GLU A 234 13.59 23.31 -8.71
C GLU A 234 12.06 23.36 -8.63
N LEU A 235 11.38 23.90 -9.64
CA LEU A 235 9.90 23.84 -9.75
C LEU A 235 9.41 22.39 -9.92
N ASP A 236 10.15 21.56 -10.67
CA ASP A 236 9.87 20.12 -10.78
C ASP A 236 10.12 19.34 -9.47
N LYS A 237 11.00 19.83 -8.57
CA LYS A 237 11.22 19.22 -7.26
C LYS A 237 10.07 19.46 -6.28
N VAL A 238 9.43 20.63 -6.33
CA VAL A 238 8.29 20.95 -5.45
C VAL A 238 6.98 20.35 -5.98
N LEU A 239 6.81 20.31 -7.31
CA LEU A 239 5.61 19.76 -7.96
C LEU A 239 5.64 18.22 -8.08
N ASN A 240 6.80 17.57 -7.97
CA ASN A 240 6.93 16.11 -7.92
C ASN A 240 6.86 15.52 -6.48
N THR A 241 6.08 16.15 -5.59
CA THR A 241 5.72 15.54 -4.30
C THR A 241 4.53 14.57 -4.41
N GLY A 242 4.16 14.19 -5.65
CA GLY A 242 2.99 13.37 -5.96
C GLY A 242 3.28 11.94 -6.45
N SER A 243 4.52 11.47 -6.53
CA SER A 243 4.78 10.04 -6.81
C SER A 243 4.91 9.28 -5.50
N PHE A 244 3.77 8.85 -4.96
CA PHE A 244 3.72 7.79 -3.97
C PHE A 244 4.18 6.49 -4.63
N ASP A 245 5.49 6.26 -4.68
CA ASP A 245 5.99 4.89 -4.74
C ASP A 245 5.77 4.29 -3.34
N PRO A 246 4.98 3.21 -3.21
CA PRO A 246 4.82 2.57 -1.91
C PRO A 246 6.19 2.11 -1.44
N VAL A 247 6.60 2.56 -0.25
CA VAL A 247 7.78 2.04 0.44
C VAL A 247 7.46 0.61 0.84
N ILE A 248 7.67 -0.33 -0.07
CA ILE A 248 7.70 -1.75 0.24
C ILE A 248 9.05 -1.97 0.93
N HIS A 249 9.03 -2.06 2.26
CA HIS A 249 10.17 -2.61 3.00
C HIS A 249 10.47 -3.99 2.40
N LYS A 250 11.60 -4.13 1.70
CA LYS A 250 12.11 -5.46 1.36
C LYS A 250 12.40 -6.15 2.69
N PRO A 251 11.78 -7.30 2.98
CA PRO A 251 12.11 -8.03 4.19
C PRO A 251 13.61 -8.36 4.15
N ASN A 252 14.34 -8.02 5.21
CA ASN A 252 15.70 -8.46 5.38
C ASN A 252 15.69 -10.00 5.36
N PRO A 253 16.54 -10.70 4.59
CA PRO A 253 16.57 -12.16 4.56
C PRO A 253 16.74 -12.81 5.94
N ASP A 254 17.24 -12.06 6.94
CA ASP A 254 17.35 -12.49 8.33
C ASP A 254 16.03 -12.44 9.13
N ASP A 255 15.01 -11.69 8.66
CA ASP A 255 13.68 -11.59 9.30
C ASP A 255 12.72 -12.71 8.87
N LEU A 256 13.09 -13.49 7.83
CA LEU A 256 12.33 -14.65 7.38
C LEU A 256 12.77 -15.91 8.14
N GLN A 257 12.55 -15.94 9.45
CA GLN A 257 12.66 -17.17 10.24
C GLN A 257 11.48 -18.10 9.95
N PHE A 258 11.49 -18.72 8.77
CA PHE A 258 10.68 -19.90 8.50
C PHE A 258 11.28 -21.09 9.25
N GLY A 259 10.63 -21.46 10.37
CA GLY A 259 10.59 -22.84 10.86
C GLY A 259 11.93 -23.52 11.16
N LYS A 260 12.63 -23.09 12.21
CA LYS A 260 13.50 -23.99 13.00
C LYS A 260 13.31 -23.78 14.50
N LYS A 261 12.17 -24.25 14.99
CA LYS A 261 12.08 -24.86 16.33
C LYS A 261 11.36 -26.19 16.19
N ASN A 262 12.16 -27.22 15.93
CA ASN A 262 11.94 -28.58 16.39
C ASN A 262 13.32 -29.20 16.53
N GLY A 263 13.70 -29.45 17.77
CA GLY A 263 15.00 -29.89 18.28
C GLY A 263 14.99 -29.68 19.79
#